data_AF-A0A1M5JZL3-F1
#
_entry.id   AF-A0A1M5JZL3-F1
#
_cell.length_a   1.000
_cell.length_b   1.000
_cell.length_c   1.000
_cell.angle_alpha   90.00
_cell.angle_beta   90.00
_cell.angle_gamma   90.00
#
_symmetry.space_group_name_H-M   'P 1'
#
loop_
_entity.id
_entity.type
_entity.pdbx_description
1 polymer ?
#
loop_
_entity_poly.entity_id
_entity_poly.type
_entity_poly.pdbx_seq_one_letter_code
_entity_poly.pdbx_strand_id
1 'polypeptide(L)' 'MTDQPDSPLAGLNLDTAIHLRWVLRDVKAKRTKFMQVSPDDITTLIERGLIEMRDEIPVLTDEGERALDWG' A
#
# COMPACT_ATOMS: atom_id res chain seq x y z
N MET A 1 -10.44 -17.93 18.67
CA MET A 1 -9.46 -16.86 18.43
C MET A 1 -9.80 -16.29 17.08
N THR A 2 -10.34 -15.07 17.01
CA THR A 2 -10.55 -14.39 15.73
C THR A 2 -9.16 -14.02 15.21
N ASP A 3 -8.64 -14.84 14.30
CA ASP A 3 -7.51 -14.52 13.45
C ASP A 3 -7.99 -13.39 12.52
N GLN A 4 -8.10 -12.18 13.07
CA GLN A 4 -8.21 -11.01 12.23
C GLN A 4 -6.81 -10.91 11.64
N PRO A 5 -6.65 -11.10 10.31
CA PRO A 5 -5.33 -11.03 9.72
C PRO A 5 -4.74 -9.69 10.13
N ASP A 6 -3.59 -9.73 10.80
CA ASP A 6 -2.88 -8.52 11.18
C ASP A 6 -2.85 -7.63 9.95
N SER A 7 -3.24 -6.37 10.12
CA SER A 7 -3.23 -5.42 9.01
C SER A 7 -1.88 -5.52 8.28
N PRO A 8 -1.78 -5.57 6.94
CA PRO A 8 -0.49 -5.54 6.27
C PRO A 8 0.36 -4.32 6.62
N LEU A 9 -0.24 -3.31 7.25
CA LEU A 9 0.44 -2.13 7.79
C LEU A 9 0.63 -2.20 9.32
N ALA A 10 0.30 -3.31 9.96
CA ALA A 10 0.57 -3.58 11.37
C ALA A 10 2.08 -3.55 11.64
N GLY A 11 2.44 -3.15 12.86
CA GLY A 11 3.84 -2.95 13.28
C GLY A 11 4.45 -1.62 12.83
N LEU A 12 3.74 -0.81 12.04
CA LEU A 12 4.12 0.58 11.76
C LEU A 12 3.53 1.53 12.80
N ASN A 13 4.13 2.71 12.95
CA ASN A 13 3.48 3.78 13.68
C ASN A 13 2.20 4.22 12.94
N LEU A 14 1.26 4.83 13.67
CA LEU A 14 -0.06 5.17 13.14
C LEU A 14 0.02 6.13 11.94
N ASP A 15 0.87 7.15 12.01
CA ASP A 15 1.03 8.14 10.94
C ASP A 15 1.56 7.51 9.64
N THR A 16 2.57 6.64 9.74
CA THR A 16 3.11 5.88 8.61
C THR A 16 2.08 4.93 8.05
N ALA A 17 1.31 4.24 8.89
CA ALA A 17 0.24 3.36 8.42
C ALA A 17 -0.87 4.13 7.67
N ILE A 18 -1.25 5.32 8.17
CA ILE A 18 -2.22 6.21 7.50
C ILE A 18 -1.64 6.69 6.17
N HIS A 19 -0.39 7.16 6.16
CA HIS A 19 0.31 7.65 4.98
C HIS A 19 0.39 6.58 3.88
N LEU A 20 0.85 5.37 4.22
CA LEU A 20 0.96 4.27 3.25
C LEU A 20 -0.41 3.82 2.72
N ARG A 21 -1.48 3.90 3.52
CA ARG A 21 -2.84 3.64 3.04
C ARG A 21 -3.28 4.67 1.99
N TRP A 22 -2.93 5.94 2.17
CA TRP A 22 -3.17 6.98 1.15
C TRP A 22 -2.37 6.69 -0.12
N VAL A 23 -1.10 6.30 0.00
CA VAL A 23 -0.28 5.92 -1.15
C VAL A 23 -0.90 4.75 -1.92
N LEU A 24 -1.37 3.70 -1.24
CA LEU A 24 -2.09 2.59 -1.87
C LEU A 24 -3.34 3.05 -2.63
N ARG A 25 -4.09 4.00 -2.05
CA ARG A 25 -5.27 4.59 -2.71
C ARG A 25 -4.89 5.38 -3.97
N ASP A 26 -3.76 6.08 -3.96
CA ASP A 26 -3.27 6.81 -5.12
C ASP A 26 -2.72 5.88 -6.21
N VAL A 27 -2.08 4.77 -5.84
CA VAL A 27 -1.71 3.68 -6.74
C VAL A 27 -2.96 3.11 -7.42
N LYS A 28 -4.01 2.77 -6.65
CA LYS A 28 -5.31 2.32 -7.19
C LYS A 28 -5.91 3.31 -8.18
N ALA A 29 -5.86 4.59 -7.84
CA ALA A 29 -6.38 5.67 -8.67
C ALA A 29 -5.46 6.03 -9.86
N LYS A 30 -4.32 5.35 -10.02
CA LYS A 30 -3.29 5.65 -11.03
C LYS A 30 -2.80 7.11 -10.99
N ARG A 31 -2.82 7.72 -9.79
CA ARG A 31 -2.39 9.10 -9.53
C ARG A 31 -0.90 9.23 -9.24
N THR A 32 -0.17 8.12 -9.21
CA THR A 32 1.27 8.04 -8.95
C THR A 32 2.14 8.79 -9.95
N LYS A 33 1.64 9.07 -11.17
CA LYS A 33 2.34 9.95 -12.13
C LYS A 33 2.29 11.43 -11.76
N PHE A 34 1.32 11.86 -10.96
CA PHE A 34 1.10 13.26 -10.60
C PHE A 34 1.56 13.59 -9.18
N MET A 35 1.52 12.62 -8.28
CA MET A 35 2.07 12.75 -6.93
C MET A 35 3.48 12.17 -6.93
N GLN A 36 4.45 12.97 -6.50
CA GLN A 36 5.79 12.48 -6.14
C GLN A 36 5.65 11.57 -4.92
N VAL A 37 5.22 10.32 -5.14
CA VAL A 37 5.25 9.29 -4.10
C VAL A 37 6.72 9.03 -3.78
N SER A 38 7.07 8.98 -2.50
CA SER A 38 8.44 8.72 -2.09
C SER A 38 8.89 7.34 -2.58
N PRO A 39 10.09 7.20 -3.14
CA PRO A 39 10.67 5.89 -3.47
C PRO A 39 10.71 4.94 -2.26
N ASP A 40 10.87 5.48 -1.04
CA ASP A 40 10.89 4.71 0.19
C ASP A 40 9.51 4.11 0.52
N ASP A 41 8.43 4.85 0.23
CA ASP A 41 7.06 4.35 0.40
C ASP A 41 6.77 3.22 -0.59
N ILE A 42 7.19 3.39 -1.85
CA ILE A 42 7.07 2.36 -2.88
C ILE A 42 7.83 1.11 -2.47
N THR A 43 9.07 1.26 -2.01
CA THR A 43 9.90 0.13 -1.55
C THR A 43 9.24 -0.60 -0.38
N THR A 44 8.75 0.15 0.63
CA THR A 44 8.07 -0.43 1.79
C THR A 44 6.82 -1.22 1.39
N LEU A 45 6.04 -0.71 0.44
CA LEU A 45 4.83 -1.40 -0.04
C LEU A 45 5.15 -2.64 -0.87
N ILE A 46 6.24 -2.64 -1.64
CA ILE A 46 6.74 -3.82 -2.37
C ILE A 46 7.21 -4.90 -1.39
N GLU A 47 8.02 -4.53 -0.38
CA GLU A 47 8.52 -5.46 0.64
C GLU A 47 7.40 -6.13 1.44
N ARG A 48 6.29 -5.41 1.62
CA ARG A 48 5.07 -5.92 2.27
C ARG A 48 4.14 -6.69 1.34
N GLY A 49 4.47 -6.78 0.04
CA GLY A 49 3.67 -7.48 -0.96
C GLY A 49 2.33 -6.81 -1.27
N LEU A 50 2.20 -5.50 -1.03
CA LEU A 50 0.96 -4.73 -1.24
C LEU A 50 0.90 -4.09 -2.62
N ILE A 51 2.06 -3.85 -3.23
CA ILE A 51 2.17 -3.42 -4.61
C ILE A 51 3.26 -4.23 -5.30
N GLU A 52 3.22 -4.23 -6.61
CA GLU A 52 4.29 -4.73 -7.47
C GLU A 52 4.51 -3.77 -8.63
N MET A 53 5.72 -3.80 -9.20
CA MET A 53 6.07 -3.00 -10.37
C MET A 53 5.73 -3.79 -11.63
N ARG A 54 4.80 -3.28 -12.44
CA ARG A 54 4.48 -3.80 -13.78
C ARG A 54 4.74 -2.71 -14.81
N ASP A 55 5.62 -2.99 -15.78
CA ASP A 55 6.02 -2.02 -16.81
C ASP A 55 6.45 -0.67 -16.22
N GLU A 56 7.27 -0.71 -15.16
CA GLU A 56 7.75 0.47 -14.40
C GLU A 56 6.64 1.28 -13.70
N ILE A 57 5.42 0.75 -13.63
CA ILE A 57 4.28 1.37 -12.96
C ILE A 57 3.94 0.55 -11.70
N PRO A 58 3.78 1.18 -10.52
CA PRO A 58 3.29 0.48 -9.35
C PRO A 58 1.81 0.10 -9.54
N VAL A 59 1.48 -1.16 -9.24
CA VAL A 59 0.13 -1.72 -9.31
C VAL A 59 -0.16 -2.45 -8.00
N LEU A 60 -1.42 -2.41 -7.54
CA LEU A 60 -1.84 -3.16 -6.36
C LEU A 60 -1.78 -4.67 -6.62
N THR A 61 -1.36 -5.40 -5.58
CA THR A 61 -1.59 -6.85 -5.47
C THR A 61 -3.00 -7.11 -4.92
N ASP A 62 -3.41 -8.39 -4.90
CA ASP A 62 -4.66 -8.80 -4.26
C ASP A 62 -4.67 -8.44 -2.76
N GLU A 63 -3.52 -8.58 -2.08
CA GLU A 63 -3.33 -8.16 -0.70
C GLU A 63 -3.44 -6.64 -0.53
N GLY A 64 -2.87 -5.87 -1.46
CA GLY A 64 -2.99 -4.41 -1.49
C GLY A 64 -4.42 -3.93 -1.66
N GLU A 65 -5.20 -4.59 -2.53
CA GLU A 65 -6.63 -4.32 -2.70
C GLU A 65 -7.40 -4.63 -1.42
N ARG A 66 -7.17 -5.80 -0.80
CA ARG A 66 -7.80 -6.16 0.48
C ARG A 66 -7.47 -5.17 1.61
N ALA A 67 -6.25 -4.62 1.63
CA ALA A 67 -5.84 -3.65 2.63
C ALA A 67 -6.63 -2.32 2.54
N LEU A 68 -7.21 -2.02 1.37
CA LEU A 68 -8.07 -0.85 1.14
C LEU A 68 -9.55 -1.12 1.43
N ASP A 69 -9.99 -2.38 1.38
CA ASP A 69 -11.40 -2.78 1.51
C ASP A 69 -11.86 -2.93 2.97
N TRP A 70 -11.02 -2.62 3.96
CA TRP A 70 -11.46 -2.52 5.36
C TRP A 70 -12.34 -1.30 5.60
N GLY A 71 -13.66 -1.54 5.58
CA GLY A 71 -14.73 -0.71 6.13
C GLY A 71 -15.50 -1.47 7.20
#